data_AF-A0A2P5WCT2-F1
#
_entry.id   AF-A0A2P5WCT2-F1
#
_cell.length_a   1.000
_cell.length_b   1.000
_cell.length_c   1.000
_cell.angle_alpha   90.00
_cell.angle_beta   90.00
_cell.angle_gamma   90.00
#
_symmetry.space_group_name_H-M   'P 1'
#
loop_
_entity.id
_entity.type
_entity.pdbx_description
1 polymer ?
#
loop_
_entity_poly.entity_id
_entity_poly.type
_entity_poly.pdbx_seq_one_letter_code
_entity_poly.pdbx_strand_id
1 'polypeptide(L)'
;MDEWLGIFNVKLRHMREDIQSIETRNNKLEVQSVNNKALIAELDKLVERFRFPSEYASCLTGSQFDEASLPQYVEACEWLTNALHGLEVREKRAELGILKATFVRKASEFLRICFATSVDFMINDKNYFSQRGQLKKPDHADLRYKCRTYARLLQHLKILDGNCLGPLRKAYCSSLNSLLRREAHEFANELRASTKVSKTPNTWMETFTSGNQSANNADTSAVSDAYAKMLTIFVPLLVDEGSRPVHDNDSKAGKNSPDLLALNEALQDLLDGIQEDFYVLVDWAYKIDPLRCISLHGVTERYLSGQKSDAARFVRVLLGDLESKISMQFSRFVDEACHQIERSERNARQTGVLPYIPRFATLATRMEQYIQGQSRDLVDLAYTKFVSIMFVTLERLSQVEPKYAEIFLLENYAAFQNRSGSSCLILFLLPTGYNISLVSLMAILLPLHSCYSLYDLANVVPTLAKFYHQASEAYEQACQRHLSMIIYFQFERLFQFAKKIEDLMFTISPEEISIMFVTLERLSQVEPKYTEIFLLENYAAFQNIPFQLGLSKMDLRKTLKSSLTGVDKSIAAMYKKLQKNLTCEELLPSLWDKCKLLMKCAEKEHYKNPGGLSG
;
A
#
# COMPACT_ATOMS: atom_id res chain seq x y z
N MET A 1 -15.49 86.91 106.27
CA MET A 1 -14.76 85.68 105.86
C MET A 1 -15.41 85.03 104.65
N ASP A 2 -16.73 84.95 104.60
CA ASP A 2 -17.48 84.21 103.57
C ASP A 2 -17.21 84.67 102.13
N GLU A 3 -16.99 85.97 101.90
CA GLU A 3 -16.62 86.51 100.59
C GLU A 3 -15.26 85.99 100.09
N TRP A 4 -14.25 85.92 100.97
CA TRP A 4 -12.95 85.33 100.66
C TRP A 4 -13.04 83.82 100.43
N LEU A 5 -13.87 83.11 101.21
CA LEU A 5 -14.16 81.68 101.00
C LEU A 5 -14.93 81.44 99.70
N GLY A 6 -15.82 82.35 99.30
CA GLY A 6 -16.52 82.34 98.01
C GLY A 6 -15.56 82.48 96.84
N ILE A 7 -14.67 83.47 96.88
CA ILE A 7 -13.62 83.69 95.86
C ILE A 7 -12.68 82.49 95.77
N PHE A 8 -12.26 81.90 96.90
CA PHE A 8 -11.44 80.68 96.91
C PHE A 8 -12.19 79.48 96.34
N ASN A 9 -13.46 79.28 96.68
CA ASN A 9 -14.27 78.19 96.12
C ASN A 9 -14.50 78.33 94.60
N VAL A 10 -14.67 79.55 94.10
CA VAL A 10 -14.76 79.82 92.64
C VAL A 10 -13.42 79.53 91.97
N LYS A 11 -12.29 79.98 92.53
CA LYS A 11 -10.95 79.66 92.00
C LYS A 11 -10.65 78.15 92.02
N LEU A 12 -11.01 77.44 93.08
CA LEU A 12 -10.85 75.99 93.18
C LEU A 12 -11.75 75.23 92.20
N ARG A 13 -12.94 75.78 91.88
CA ARG A 13 -13.83 75.21 90.85
C ARG A 13 -13.23 75.39 89.46
N HIS A 14 -12.80 76.60 89.09
CA HIS A 14 -12.11 76.83 87.82
C HIS A 14 -10.83 76.02 87.69
N MET A 15 -9.99 75.94 88.73
CA MET A 15 -8.82 75.04 88.72
C MET A 15 -9.21 73.57 88.50
N ARG A 16 -10.31 73.09 89.10
CA ARG A 16 -10.79 71.72 88.88
C ARG A 16 -11.26 71.51 87.44
N GLU A 17 -12.00 72.46 86.88
CA GLU A 17 -12.47 72.45 85.49
C GLU A 17 -11.29 72.50 84.49
N ASP A 18 -10.28 73.34 84.75
CA ASP A 18 -9.05 73.43 83.97
C ASP A 18 -8.22 72.13 84.05
N ILE A 19 -8.04 71.56 85.25
CA ILE A 19 -7.37 70.28 85.44
C ILE A 19 -8.11 69.17 84.70
N GLN A 20 -9.44 69.09 84.80
CA GLN A 20 -10.25 68.10 84.10
C GLN A 20 -10.23 68.28 82.57
N SER A 21 -10.13 69.51 82.09
CA SER A 21 -9.94 69.85 80.66
C SER A 21 -8.55 69.42 80.16
N ILE A 22 -7.50 69.65 80.94
CA ILE A 22 -6.13 69.20 80.65
C ILE A 22 -6.05 67.67 80.69
N GLU A 23 -6.67 67.01 81.66
CA GLU A 23 -6.69 65.56 81.82
C GLU A 23 -7.44 64.88 80.66
N THR A 24 -8.62 65.37 80.29
CA THR A 24 -9.35 64.86 79.11
C THR A 24 -8.63 65.14 77.79
N ARG A 25 -7.87 66.24 77.68
CA ARG A 25 -6.99 66.52 76.54
C ARG A 25 -5.79 65.58 76.51
N ASN A 26 -5.14 65.32 77.64
CA ASN A 26 -4.01 64.41 77.74
C ASN A 26 -4.43 62.96 77.43
N ASN A 27 -5.55 62.48 77.97
CA ASN A 27 -6.09 61.16 77.64
C ASN A 27 -6.36 61.00 76.14
N LYS A 28 -6.89 62.04 75.47
CA LYS A 28 -7.05 62.03 74.00
C LYS A 28 -5.72 61.97 73.25
N LEU A 29 -4.71 62.73 73.68
CA LEU A 29 -3.37 62.72 73.09
C LEU A 29 -2.65 61.38 73.31
N GLU A 30 -2.84 60.75 74.47
CA GLU A 30 -2.26 59.45 74.80
C GLU A 30 -2.90 58.32 73.97
N VAL A 31 -4.24 58.28 73.89
CA VAL A 31 -4.96 57.37 72.97
C VAL A 31 -4.54 57.60 71.52
N GLN A 32 -4.38 58.85 71.08
CA GLN A 32 -3.88 59.15 69.73
C GLN A 32 -2.43 58.66 69.54
N SER A 33 -1.56 58.81 70.54
CA SER A 33 -0.17 58.35 70.50
C SER A 33 -0.08 56.81 70.42
N VAL A 34 -0.88 56.10 71.21
CA VAL A 34 -0.99 54.63 71.19
C VAL A 34 -1.53 54.16 69.84
N ASN A 35 -2.60 54.76 69.33
CA ASN A 35 -3.16 54.43 68.02
C ASN A 35 -2.16 54.68 66.89
N ASN A 36 -1.44 55.80 66.92
CA ASN A 36 -0.40 56.10 65.92
C ASN A 36 0.76 55.08 65.97
N LYS A 37 1.20 54.66 67.16
CA LYS A 37 2.23 53.61 67.30
C LYS A 37 1.74 52.26 66.76
N ALA A 38 0.50 51.88 67.05
CA ALA A 38 -0.10 50.66 66.51
C ALA A 38 -0.25 50.72 64.98
N LEU A 39 -0.67 51.87 64.43
CA LEU A 39 -0.79 52.09 63.00
C LEU A 39 0.56 52.01 62.29
N ILE A 40 1.61 52.61 62.86
CA ILE A 40 2.98 52.52 62.33
C ILE A 40 3.47 51.06 62.37
N ALA A 41 3.24 50.33 63.46
CA ALA A 41 3.64 48.92 63.56
C ALA A 41 2.93 48.02 62.53
N GLU A 42 1.65 48.25 62.23
CA GLU A 42 0.96 47.53 61.14
C GLU A 42 1.42 48.00 59.75
N LEU A 43 1.77 49.28 59.58
CA LEU A 43 2.35 49.80 58.33
C LEU A 43 3.72 49.17 58.07
N ASP A 44 4.58 49.05 59.09
CA ASP A 44 5.89 48.41 59.01
C ASP A 44 5.77 46.91 58.70
N LYS A 45 4.82 46.20 59.33
CA LYS A 45 4.50 44.80 58.97
C LYS A 45 4.02 44.65 57.53
N LEU A 46 3.21 45.60 57.04
CA LEU A 46 2.86 45.67 55.62
C LEU A 46 4.16 45.83 54.79
N VAL A 47 4.94 46.88 55.03
CA VAL A 47 6.15 47.23 54.25
C VAL A 47 7.18 46.09 54.22
N GLU A 48 7.43 45.41 55.33
CA GLU A 48 8.28 44.22 55.40
C GLU A 48 7.73 43.08 54.52
N ARG A 49 6.41 42.87 54.48
CA ARG A 49 5.76 41.89 53.60
C ARG A 49 5.79 42.26 52.11
N PHE A 50 5.91 43.56 51.77
CA PHE A 50 6.16 44.02 50.39
C PHE A 50 7.67 44.17 50.06
N ARG A 51 8.56 43.91 51.02
CA ARG A 51 10.00 44.08 50.82
C ARG A 51 10.53 42.94 49.96
N PHE A 52 10.89 43.30 48.74
CA PHE A 52 11.50 42.39 47.78
C PHE A 52 12.92 42.00 48.27
N PRO A 53 13.25 40.72 48.52
CA PRO A 53 14.58 40.32 48.97
C PRO A 53 15.65 40.58 47.91
N SER A 54 16.70 41.34 48.23
CA SER A 54 17.71 41.79 47.24
C SER A 54 18.43 40.64 46.53
N GLU A 55 18.54 39.48 47.18
CA GLU A 55 19.16 38.26 46.66
C GLU A 55 18.39 37.68 45.46
N TYR A 56 17.05 37.70 45.52
CA TYR A 56 16.22 37.31 44.37
C TYR A 56 16.20 38.40 43.29
N ALA A 57 16.61 39.64 43.59
CA ALA A 57 16.56 40.76 42.63
C ALA A 57 17.74 40.64 41.69
N SER A 58 18.94 40.51 42.23
CA SER A 58 20.16 40.23 41.46
C SER A 58 20.02 38.93 40.65
N CYS A 59 19.40 37.89 41.24
CA CYS A 59 19.10 36.64 40.55
C CYS A 59 18.14 36.85 39.34
N LEU A 60 16.95 37.41 39.54
CA LEU A 60 15.94 37.59 38.48
C LEU A 60 16.33 38.67 37.43
N THR A 61 17.11 39.69 37.82
CA THR A 61 17.56 40.76 36.92
C THR A 61 18.92 40.49 36.26
N GLY A 62 19.67 39.49 36.72
CA GLY A 62 21.03 39.14 36.28
C GLY A 62 21.22 39.05 34.76
N SER A 63 22.41 39.39 34.28
CA SER A 63 22.71 39.49 32.85
C SER A 63 22.78 38.14 32.13
N GLN A 64 23.16 37.08 32.83
CA GLN A 64 23.28 35.71 32.31
C GLN A 64 22.49 34.73 33.17
N PHE A 65 22.08 33.61 32.56
CA PHE A 65 21.44 32.48 33.23
C PHE A 65 22.45 31.35 33.31
N ASP A 66 22.78 30.93 34.53
CA ASP A 66 23.76 29.87 34.78
C ASP A 66 23.10 28.60 35.31
N GLU A 67 23.50 27.43 34.80
CA GLU A 67 22.96 26.13 35.22
C GLU A 67 23.22 25.84 36.71
N ALA A 68 24.36 26.33 37.25
CA ALA A 68 24.69 26.24 38.67
C ALA A 68 23.69 26.97 39.59
N SER A 69 23.02 28.00 39.07
CA SER A 69 22.08 28.85 39.82
C SER A 69 20.62 28.39 39.67
N LEU A 70 20.35 27.25 39.01
CA LEU A 70 19.00 26.68 38.85
C LEU A 70 18.18 26.59 40.15
N PRO A 71 18.72 26.15 41.31
CA PRO A 71 17.96 26.12 42.55
C PRO A 71 17.49 27.51 42.99
N GLN A 72 18.36 28.52 42.85
CA GLN A 72 18.07 29.91 43.20
C GLN A 72 17.01 30.52 42.27
N TYR A 73 17.04 30.20 40.98
CA TYR A 73 15.98 30.59 40.03
C TYR A 73 14.64 29.95 40.39
N VAL A 74 14.62 28.69 40.84
CA VAL A 74 13.40 27.99 41.28
C VAL A 74 12.83 28.64 42.55
N GLU A 75 13.64 28.88 43.57
CA GLU A 75 13.22 29.58 44.80
C GLU A 75 12.69 30.98 44.51
N ALA A 76 13.36 31.74 43.63
CA ALA A 76 12.90 33.05 43.20
C ALA A 76 11.57 33.00 42.43
N CYS A 77 11.30 31.93 41.66
CA CYS A 77 10.00 31.70 41.01
C CYS A 77 8.89 31.37 42.02
N GLU A 78 9.18 30.53 43.02
CA GLU A 78 8.25 30.20 44.10
C GLU A 78 7.88 31.46 44.89
N TRP A 79 8.87 32.26 45.28
CA TRP A 79 8.65 33.55 45.95
C TRP A 79 7.81 34.51 45.07
N LEU A 80 8.17 34.68 43.79
CA LEU A 80 7.45 35.56 42.87
C LEU A 80 5.99 35.12 42.65
N THR A 81 5.75 33.81 42.58
CA THR A 81 4.41 33.23 42.46
C THR A 81 3.57 33.53 43.70
N ASN A 82 4.12 33.30 44.89
CA ASN A 82 3.46 33.55 46.17
C ASN A 82 3.19 35.06 46.37
N ALA A 83 4.14 35.92 46.02
CA ALA A 83 3.98 37.36 46.04
C ALA A 83 2.82 37.79 45.13
N LEU A 84 2.77 37.38 43.86
CA LEU A 84 1.71 37.78 42.92
C LEU A 84 0.29 37.37 43.37
N HIS A 85 0.15 36.26 44.11
CA HIS A 85 -1.10 35.83 44.73
C HIS A 85 -1.48 36.64 45.97
N GLY A 86 -0.51 37.00 46.81
CA GLY A 86 -0.75 37.71 48.08
C GLY A 86 -0.92 39.23 48.00
N LEU A 87 -0.94 39.82 46.80
CA LEU A 87 -0.87 41.27 46.59
C LEU A 87 -2.17 41.87 46.03
N GLU A 88 -2.82 42.71 46.84
CA GLU A 88 -3.94 43.57 46.43
C GLU A 88 -3.47 44.94 45.88
N VAL A 89 -2.24 45.37 46.21
CA VAL A 89 -1.70 46.68 45.81
C VAL A 89 -1.36 46.72 44.31
N ARG A 90 -2.15 47.48 43.55
CA ARG A 90 -2.12 47.51 42.07
C ARG A 90 -0.77 47.92 41.48
N GLU A 91 -0.08 48.86 42.13
CA GLU A 91 1.20 49.41 41.64
C GLU A 91 2.36 48.42 41.83
N LYS A 92 2.50 47.84 43.03
CA LYS A 92 3.49 46.76 43.28
C LYS A 92 3.21 45.50 42.47
N ARG A 93 1.94 45.18 42.18
CA ARG A 93 1.58 44.12 41.24
C ARG A 93 2.04 44.42 39.80
N ALA A 94 2.09 45.69 39.38
CA ALA A 94 2.59 46.07 38.06
C ALA A 94 4.13 45.94 37.97
N GLU A 95 4.88 46.41 38.98
CA GLU A 95 6.33 46.22 39.06
C GLU A 95 6.73 44.74 38.97
N LEU A 96 6.09 43.88 39.78
CA LEU A 96 6.33 42.43 39.77
C LEU A 96 5.87 41.77 38.47
N GLY A 97 4.87 42.33 37.78
CA GLY A 97 4.47 41.90 36.43
C GLY A 97 5.56 42.13 35.39
N ILE A 98 6.27 43.25 35.45
CA ILE A 98 7.42 43.55 34.58
C ILE A 98 8.60 42.64 34.90
N LEU A 99 8.88 42.41 36.19
CA LEU A 99 9.95 41.51 36.62
C LEU A 99 9.68 40.07 36.17
N LYS A 100 8.44 39.58 36.37
CA LYS A 100 7.93 38.30 35.86
C LYS A 100 8.14 38.17 34.35
N ALA A 101 7.65 39.11 33.56
CA ALA A 101 7.77 39.05 32.10
C ALA A 101 9.25 39.05 31.64
N THR A 102 10.10 39.83 32.31
CA THR A 102 11.54 39.88 32.06
C THR A 102 12.21 38.55 32.38
N PHE A 103 11.90 37.95 33.52
CA PHE A 103 12.43 36.66 33.93
C PHE A 103 11.97 35.53 33.01
N VAL A 104 10.65 35.39 32.77
CA VAL A 104 10.08 34.36 31.89
C VAL A 104 10.72 34.41 30.50
N ARG A 105 10.90 35.61 29.93
CA ARG A 105 11.57 35.80 28.65
C ARG A 105 13.02 35.32 28.67
N LYS A 106 13.82 35.72 29.67
CA LYS A 106 15.24 35.31 29.77
C LYS A 106 15.38 33.80 30.02
N ALA A 107 14.59 33.24 30.94
CA ALA A 107 14.59 31.82 31.26
C ALA A 107 14.16 30.97 30.06
N SER A 108 13.17 31.42 29.30
CA SER A 108 12.74 30.74 28.07
C SER A 108 13.82 30.77 26.99
N GLU A 109 14.53 31.90 26.84
CA GLU A 109 15.63 32.00 25.87
C GLU A 109 16.83 31.13 26.28
N PHE A 110 17.19 31.12 27.56
CA PHE A 110 18.19 30.20 28.10
C PHE A 110 17.84 28.74 27.79
N LEU A 111 16.61 28.30 28.08
CA LEU A 111 16.16 26.93 27.80
C LEU A 111 16.19 26.59 26.29
N ARG A 112 15.80 27.52 25.41
CA ARG A 112 15.94 27.36 23.95
C ARG A 112 17.40 27.13 23.55
N ILE A 113 18.33 27.94 24.08
CA ILE A 113 19.77 27.80 23.82
C ILE A 113 20.30 26.49 24.39
N CYS A 114 19.90 26.07 25.59
CA CYS A 114 20.32 24.81 26.21
C CYS A 114 19.87 23.57 25.42
N PHE A 115 18.65 23.58 24.86
CA PHE A 115 18.18 22.48 24.01
C PHE A 115 18.95 22.42 22.69
N ALA A 116 19.15 23.57 22.02
CA ALA A 116 19.92 23.64 20.78
C ALA A 116 21.37 23.18 21.00
N THR A 117 22.11 23.81 21.93
CA THR A 117 23.51 23.49 22.23
C THR A 117 23.74 22.05 22.69
N SER A 118 22.78 21.46 23.43
CA SER A 118 22.85 20.05 23.81
C SER A 118 22.72 19.10 22.63
N VAL A 119 21.84 19.42 21.68
CA VAL A 119 21.70 18.66 20.43
C VAL A 119 22.88 18.91 19.49
N ASP A 120 23.34 20.15 19.33
CA ASP A 120 24.49 20.50 18.49
C ASP A 120 25.75 19.75 18.96
N PHE A 121 25.96 19.62 20.27
CA PHE A 121 27.04 18.80 20.82
C PHE A 121 26.95 17.33 20.37
N MET A 122 25.75 16.73 20.43
CA MET A 122 25.53 15.35 19.96
C MET A 122 25.69 15.23 18.44
N ILE A 123 25.22 16.18 17.66
CA ILE A 123 25.32 16.20 16.19
C ILE A 123 26.78 16.29 15.71
N ASN A 124 27.62 17.04 16.45
CA ASN A 124 29.04 17.20 16.09
C ASN A 124 29.90 15.99 16.48
N ASP A 125 29.53 15.21 17.50
CA ASP A 125 30.26 13.98 17.87
C ASP A 125 29.77 12.77 17.05
N LYS A 126 30.63 12.32 16.14
CA LYS A 126 30.38 11.15 15.28
C LYS A 126 30.12 9.86 16.05
N ASN A 127 30.52 9.75 17.32
CA ASN A 127 30.32 8.56 18.13
C ASN A 127 28.85 8.31 18.50
N TYR A 128 27.96 9.29 18.38
CA TYR A 128 26.52 9.09 18.57
C TYR A 128 25.87 8.34 17.40
N PHE A 129 26.41 8.50 16.19
CA PHE A 129 25.82 8.00 14.95
C PHE A 129 26.29 6.59 14.57
N SER A 130 25.54 5.95 13.67
CA SER A 130 26.04 4.77 12.95
C SER A 130 27.22 5.16 12.06
N GLN A 131 28.22 4.28 11.98
CA GLN A 131 29.43 4.47 11.19
C GLN A 131 29.71 3.22 10.35
N ARG A 132 30.67 3.30 9.42
CA ARG A 132 30.96 2.22 8.48
C ARG A 132 31.41 0.94 9.19
N GLY A 133 30.59 -0.11 9.14
CA GLY A 133 30.80 -1.37 9.86
C GLY A 133 30.27 -1.38 11.30
N GLN A 134 29.68 -0.30 11.78
CA GLN A 134 29.13 -0.15 13.12
C GLN A 134 27.73 0.48 13.08
N LEU A 135 26.71 -0.37 12.95
CA LEU A 135 25.31 0.02 13.11
C LEU A 135 25.02 0.28 14.59
N LYS A 136 24.73 1.54 14.94
CA LYS A 136 24.42 1.98 16.32
C LYS A 136 22.96 2.40 16.42
N LYS A 137 22.27 1.89 17.45
CA LYS A 137 20.92 2.34 17.81
C LYS A 137 20.98 3.75 18.41
N PRO A 138 20.08 4.67 18.03
CA PRO A 138 19.88 5.95 18.73
C PRO A 138 19.72 5.79 20.24
N ASP A 139 20.35 6.67 21.00
CA ASP A 139 20.22 6.73 22.45
C ASP A 139 20.20 8.21 22.91
N HIS A 140 19.12 8.58 23.57
CA HIS A 140 18.86 9.94 24.06
C HIS A 140 18.97 10.04 25.59
N ALA A 141 19.55 9.05 26.28
CA ALA A 141 19.64 9.03 27.75
C ALA A 141 20.22 10.34 28.33
N ASP A 142 21.32 10.85 27.77
CA ASP A 142 21.98 12.07 28.24
C ASP A 142 21.15 13.34 27.97
N LEU A 143 20.52 13.42 26.79
CA LEU A 143 19.61 14.52 26.46
C LEU A 143 18.39 14.52 27.41
N ARG A 144 17.83 13.34 27.68
CA ARG A 144 16.72 13.16 28.64
C ARG A 144 17.14 13.50 30.06
N TYR A 145 18.37 13.19 30.47
CA TYR A 145 18.92 13.56 31.76
C TYR A 145 19.02 15.09 31.89
N LYS A 146 19.62 15.79 30.91
CA LYS A 146 19.67 17.27 30.87
C LYS A 146 18.27 17.90 30.92
N CYS A 147 17.33 17.41 30.12
CA CYS A 147 15.94 17.89 30.15
C CYS A 147 15.26 17.69 31.51
N ARG A 148 15.61 16.65 32.28
CA ARG A 148 15.07 16.44 33.64
C ARG A 148 15.60 17.47 34.62
N THR A 149 16.85 17.93 34.49
CA THR A 149 17.44 18.99 35.34
C THR A 149 16.59 20.27 35.29
N TYR A 150 16.06 20.62 34.11
CA TYR A 150 15.23 21.82 33.91
C TYR A 150 13.74 21.62 34.23
N ALA A 151 13.30 20.40 34.59
CA ALA A 151 11.87 20.08 34.73
C ALA A 151 11.16 20.90 35.81
N ARG A 152 11.83 21.15 36.96
CA ARG A 152 11.28 22.02 38.02
C ARG A 152 11.12 23.46 37.54
N LEU A 153 12.13 24.01 36.87
CA LEU A 153 12.06 25.37 36.31
C LEU A 153 10.91 25.49 35.30
N LEU A 154 10.72 24.51 34.41
CA LEU A 154 9.60 24.47 33.46
C LEU A 154 8.23 24.45 34.16
N GLN A 155 8.08 23.72 35.28
CA GLN A 155 6.85 23.72 36.08
C GLN A 155 6.53 25.11 36.66
N HIS A 156 7.53 25.81 37.22
CA HIS A 156 7.29 27.17 37.72
C HIS A 156 7.08 28.18 36.59
N LEU A 157 7.75 28.04 35.44
CA LEU A 157 7.48 28.85 34.25
C LEU A 157 6.03 28.67 33.75
N LYS A 158 5.48 27.45 33.76
CA LYS A 158 4.06 27.18 33.45
C LYS A 158 3.10 27.95 34.36
N ILE A 159 3.40 28.00 35.67
CA ILE A 159 2.58 28.70 36.67
C ILE A 159 2.69 30.22 36.51
N LEU A 160 3.88 30.72 36.17
CA LEU A 160 4.08 32.14 35.87
C LEU A 160 3.37 32.51 34.57
N ASP A 161 3.71 31.91 33.43
CA ASP A 161 3.13 32.22 32.12
C ASP A 161 2.98 30.98 31.23
N GLY A 162 1.77 30.41 31.16
CA GLY A 162 1.48 29.26 30.31
C GLY A 162 1.81 29.46 28.83
N ASN A 163 1.81 30.71 28.33
CA ASN A 163 2.09 31.00 26.92
C ASN A 163 3.56 30.72 26.54
N CYS A 164 4.49 30.70 27.50
CA CYS A 164 5.91 30.46 27.20
C CYS A 164 6.19 29.00 26.80
N LEU A 165 5.32 28.06 27.17
CA LEU A 165 5.52 26.63 26.91
C LEU A 165 5.41 26.24 25.44
N GLY A 166 4.52 26.86 24.66
CA GLY A 166 4.36 26.57 23.24
C GLY A 166 5.66 26.78 22.44
N PRO A 167 6.24 27.99 22.48
CA PRO A 167 7.53 28.28 21.83
C PRO A 167 8.70 27.43 22.33
N LEU A 168 8.71 27.05 23.62
CA LEU A 168 9.71 26.15 24.21
C LEU A 168 9.58 24.72 23.68
N ARG A 169 8.35 24.19 23.65
CA ARG A 169 8.04 22.85 23.11
C ARG A 169 8.41 22.78 21.63
N LYS A 170 8.04 23.79 20.83
CA LYS A 170 8.43 23.89 19.41
C LYS A 170 9.95 23.93 19.22
N ALA A 171 10.68 24.68 20.04
CA ALA A 171 12.15 24.73 19.99
C ALA A 171 12.77 23.36 20.27
N TYR A 172 12.34 22.70 21.35
CA TYR A 172 12.80 21.35 21.70
C TYR A 172 12.51 20.33 20.59
N CYS A 173 11.28 20.32 20.06
CA CYS A 173 10.89 19.43 18.97
C CYS A 173 11.68 19.68 17.68
N SER A 174 11.98 20.93 17.33
CA SER A 174 12.79 21.29 16.15
C SER A 174 14.26 20.87 16.31
N SER A 175 14.87 21.05 17.49
CA SER A 175 16.22 20.54 17.77
C SER A 175 16.23 19.01 17.74
N LEU A 176 15.27 18.34 18.40
CA LEU A 176 15.20 16.87 18.42
C LEU A 176 14.93 16.27 17.03
N ASN A 177 14.11 16.91 16.19
CA ASN A 177 13.93 16.54 14.78
C ASN A 177 15.27 16.54 14.04
N SER A 178 16.08 17.60 14.21
CA SER A 178 17.39 17.73 13.57
C SER A 178 18.34 16.58 13.95
N LEU A 179 18.30 16.14 15.22
CA LEU A 179 19.04 14.95 15.69
C LEU A 179 18.49 13.67 15.07
N LEU A 180 17.19 13.41 15.23
CA LEU A 180 16.49 12.21 14.74
C LEU A 180 16.69 12.01 13.23
N ARG A 181 16.63 13.08 12.44
CA ARG A 181 16.88 13.05 11.00
C ARG A 181 18.33 12.70 10.69
N ARG A 182 19.30 13.30 11.40
CA ARG A 182 20.72 12.98 11.24
C ARG A 182 21.02 11.52 11.59
N GLU A 183 20.40 11.00 12.65
CA GLU A 183 20.48 9.59 13.04
C GLU A 183 19.84 8.66 12.01
N ALA A 184 18.62 8.96 11.57
CA ALA A 184 17.91 8.20 10.55
C ALA A 184 18.71 8.14 9.25
N HIS A 185 19.30 9.26 8.83
CA HIS A 185 20.12 9.38 7.64
C HIS A 185 21.37 8.48 7.70
N GLU A 186 22.17 8.57 8.76
CA GLU A 186 23.39 7.78 8.88
C GLU A 186 23.12 6.29 9.15
N PHE A 187 22.04 5.97 9.87
CA PHE A 187 21.58 4.59 10.04
C PHE A 187 21.13 3.98 8.70
N ALA A 188 20.36 4.71 7.89
CA ALA A 188 19.97 4.31 6.54
C ALA A 188 21.19 4.16 5.61
N ASN A 189 22.18 5.06 5.70
CA ASN A 189 23.43 4.94 4.94
C ASN A 189 24.20 3.67 5.31
N GLU A 190 24.33 3.35 6.59
CA GLU A 190 25.06 2.16 7.03
C GLU A 190 24.31 0.86 6.72
N LEU A 191 22.98 0.85 6.81
CA LEU A 191 22.17 -0.28 6.33
C LEU A 191 22.40 -0.59 4.85
N ARG A 192 22.49 0.44 3.99
CA ARG A 192 22.81 0.28 2.57
C ARG A 192 24.25 -0.17 2.34
N ALA A 193 25.20 0.32 3.15
CA ALA A 193 26.62 -0.01 3.02
C ALA A 193 26.97 -1.43 3.50
N SER A 194 26.27 -1.92 4.51
CA SER A 194 26.45 -3.27 5.07
C SER A 194 25.67 -4.36 4.31
N THR A 195 24.61 -4.01 3.58
CA THR A 195 23.84 -4.97 2.79
C THR A 195 24.57 -5.37 1.50
N LYS A 196 24.85 -6.67 1.35
CA LYS A 196 25.38 -7.23 0.10
C LYS A 196 24.26 -7.35 -0.93
N VAL A 197 24.42 -6.69 -2.08
CA VAL A 197 23.45 -6.71 -3.18
C VAL A 197 24.09 -7.40 -4.39
N SER A 198 23.36 -8.32 -5.05
CA SER A 198 23.80 -8.88 -6.33
C SER A 198 23.83 -7.78 -7.39
N LYS A 199 24.90 -7.71 -8.18
CA LYS A 199 25.10 -6.65 -9.19
C LYS A 199 24.31 -6.84 -10.49
N THR A 200 23.53 -7.92 -10.62
CA THR A 200 22.60 -8.12 -11.74
C THR A 200 21.30 -7.36 -11.46
N PRO A 201 21.00 -6.25 -12.18
CA PRO A 201 19.68 -5.64 -12.10
C PRO A 201 18.68 -6.59 -12.74
N ASN A 202 17.84 -7.22 -11.91
CA ASN A 202 16.75 -8.13 -12.32
C ASN A 202 15.59 -7.35 -12.95
N THR A 203 15.91 -6.58 -13.98
CA THR A 203 14.97 -5.83 -14.81
C THR A 203 14.01 -6.81 -15.46
N TRP A 204 12.72 -6.49 -15.44
CA TRP A 204 11.62 -7.29 -16.03
C TRP A 204 11.88 -7.77 -17.47
N MET A 205 12.69 -7.02 -18.23
CA MET A 205 13.25 -7.46 -19.50
C MET A 205 14.78 -7.36 -19.47
N GLU A 206 15.46 -8.46 -19.18
CA GLU A 206 16.78 -8.66 -19.80
C GLU A 206 16.60 -8.79 -21.32
N THR A 207 17.55 -8.21 -22.05
CA THR A 207 17.53 -8.00 -23.50
C THR A 207 17.29 -9.31 -24.27
N PHE A 208 16.54 -9.21 -25.38
CA PHE A 208 16.04 -10.32 -26.22
C PHE A 208 17.10 -11.20 -26.94
N THR A 209 18.35 -11.29 -26.45
CA THR A 209 19.50 -11.77 -27.22
C THR A 209 20.39 -12.81 -26.52
N SER A 210 20.10 -13.23 -25.28
CA SER A 210 20.96 -14.18 -24.55
C SER A 210 20.15 -15.32 -23.92
N GLY A 211 20.18 -16.49 -24.55
CA GLY A 211 19.88 -17.75 -23.88
C GLY A 211 20.96 -18.07 -22.84
N ASN A 212 20.59 -18.86 -21.83
CA ASN A 212 21.41 -19.25 -20.67
C ASN A 212 21.81 -18.10 -19.71
N GLN A 213 20.87 -17.69 -18.85
CA GLN A 213 21.22 -17.35 -17.48
C GLN A 213 20.50 -18.30 -16.52
N SER A 214 21.28 -19.08 -15.77
CA SER A 214 20.78 -19.90 -14.66
C SER A 214 20.23 -18.97 -13.57
N ALA A 215 19.07 -19.30 -13.01
CA ALA A 215 18.42 -18.53 -11.96
C ALA A 215 19.19 -18.62 -10.63
N ASN A 216 20.29 -17.86 -10.52
CA ASN A 216 20.97 -17.64 -9.26
C ASN A 216 20.13 -16.71 -8.38
N ASN A 217 19.20 -17.31 -7.63
CA ASN A 217 18.52 -16.67 -6.51
C ASN A 217 19.54 -16.28 -5.43
N ALA A 218 20.16 -15.11 -5.59
CA ALA A 218 20.88 -14.47 -4.51
C ALA A 218 19.88 -13.99 -3.45
N ASP A 219 20.24 -14.16 -2.16
CA ASP A 219 19.48 -13.72 -0.97
C ASP A 219 19.29 -12.20 -0.96
N THR A 220 18.35 -11.74 -1.77
CA THR A 220 17.99 -10.33 -1.93
C THR A 220 16.99 -9.88 -0.86
N SER A 221 16.53 -10.81 0.00
CA SER A 221 15.82 -10.56 1.27
C SER A 221 16.50 -9.50 2.14
N ALA A 222 17.83 -9.47 2.15
CA ALA A 222 18.62 -8.54 2.95
C ALA A 222 18.26 -7.05 2.71
N VAL A 223 17.77 -6.68 1.51
CA VAL A 223 17.28 -5.34 1.18
C VAL A 223 15.98 -5.02 1.93
N SER A 224 15.04 -5.97 1.93
CA SER A 224 13.78 -5.87 2.67
C SER A 224 14.02 -5.90 4.19
N ASP A 225 14.96 -6.72 4.65
CA ASP A 225 15.36 -6.81 6.05
C ASP A 225 16.01 -5.51 6.56
N ALA A 226 16.78 -4.82 5.71
CA ALA A 226 17.34 -3.51 6.04
C ALA A 226 16.23 -2.48 6.30
N TYR A 227 15.22 -2.42 5.43
CA TYR A 227 14.05 -1.56 5.64
C TYR A 227 13.26 -1.96 6.91
N ALA A 228 13.04 -3.25 7.13
CA ALA A 228 12.39 -3.73 8.34
C ALA A 228 13.16 -3.38 9.63
N LYS A 229 14.50 -3.45 9.61
CA LYS A 229 15.36 -3.01 10.73
C LYS A 229 15.24 -1.52 11.01
N MET A 230 15.19 -0.68 9.96
CA MET A 230 14.96 0.77 10.09
C MET A 230 13.66 1.04 10.87
N LEU A 231 12.54 0.46 10.43
CA LEU A 231 11.26 0.61 11.12
C LEU A 231 11.30 0.04 12.55
N THR A 232 11.92 -1.13 12.76
CA THR A 232 12.03 -1.78 14.08
C THR A 232 12.77 -0.92 15.11
N ILE A 233 13.75 -0.12 14.67
CA ILE A 233 14.52 0.77 15.55
C ILE A 233 13.82 2.11 15.76
N PHE A 234 13.38 2.77 14.68
CA PHE A 234 12.85 4.13 14.77
C PHE A 234 11.38 4.19 15.18
N VAL A 235 10.50 3.26 14.77
CA VAL A 235 9.08 3.32 15.16
C VAL A 235 8.89 3.38 16.68
N PRO A 236 9.52 2.52 17.50
CA PRO A 236 9.40 2.62 18.96
C PRO A 236 10.03 3.89 19.54
N LEU A 237 11.14 4.37 18.98
CA LEU A 237 11.82 5.59 19.40
C LEU A 237 10.94 6.83 19.20
N LEU A 238 10.31 6.94 18.03
CA LEU A 238 9.42 8.07 17.70
C LEU A 238 8.14 8.05 18.55
N VAL A 239 7.58 6.87 18.85
CA VAL A 239 6.44 6.75 19.80
C VAL A 239 6.83 7.21 21.20
N ASP A 240 8.02 6.84 21.70
CA ASP A 240 8.48 7.19 23.05
C ASP A 240 8.78 8.69 23.19
N GLU A 241 9.49 9.31 22.24
CA GLU A 241 9.72 10.77 22.25
C GLU A 241 8.42 11.57 22.07
N GLY A 242 7.51 11.12 21.21
CA GLY A 242 6.23 11.79 21.00
C GLY A 242 5.21 11.62 22.14
N SER A 243 5.35 10.58 22.97
CA SER A 243 4.52 10.38 24.17
C SER A 243 4.98 11.25 25.36
N ARG A 244 6.25 11.63 25.40
CA ARG A 244 6.88 12.32 26.53
C ARG A 244 6.32 13.72 26.86
N PRO A 245 5.98 14.60 25.90
CA PRO A 245 5.37 15.90 26.19
C PRO A 245 3.87 15.84 26.58
N VAL A 246 3.26 14.65 26.65
CA VAL A 246 1.84 14.43 26.98
C VAL A 246 1.62 14.21 28.49
N HIS A 247 2.65 13.84 29.25
CA HIS A 247 2.53 13.47 30.69
C HIS A 247 2.43 14.69 31.64
N ASP A 248 1.41 15.52 31.45
CA ASP A 248 0.81 16.31 32.54
C ASP A 248 -0.21 15.41 33.28
N ASN A 249 -0.14 15.37 34.61
CA ASN A 249 -0.84 14.37 35.43
C ASN A 249 -2.34 14.64 35.68
N ASP A 250 -2.96 15.54 34.92
CA ASP A 250 -4.33 16.00 35.14
C ASP A 250 -5.36 15.27 34.26
N SER A 251 -5.89 14.16 34.78
CA SER A 251 -6.91 13.30 34.16
C SER A 251 -8.29 13.96 33.92
N LYS A 252 -8.37 15.29 33.85
CA LYS A 252 -9.62 16.08 33.71
C LYS A 252 -9.54 17.30 32.76
N ALA A 253 -8.48 17.43 31.95
CA ALA A 253 -8.48 18.43 30.86
C ALA A 253 -9.34 17.95 29.67
N GLY A 254 -10.35 18.73 29.28
CA GLY A 254 -11.25 18.39 28.17
C GLY A 254 -10.55 18.35 26.82
N LYS A 255 -11.06 17.52 25.88
CA LYS A 255 -10.43 17.15 24.59
C LYS A 255 -10.11 18.31 23.61
N ASN A 256 -10.46 19.55 23.94
CA ASN A 256 -10.26 20.75 23.10
C ASN A 256 -9.47 21.85 23.84
N SER A 257 -8.48 21.52 24.67
CA SER A 257 -7.62 22.55 25.28
C SER A 257 -6.66 23.17 24.23
N PRO A 258 -6.31 24.47 24.34
CA PRO A 258 -5.30 25.08 23.47
C PRO A 258 -3.92 24.41 23.64
N ASP A 259 -3.62 23.89 24.84
CA ASP A 259 -2.38 23.15 25.12
C ASP A 259 -2.26 21.85 24.33
N LEU A 260 -3.38 21.17 24.03
CA LEU A 260 -3.45 19.98 23.18
C LEU A 260 -3.21 20.33 21.70
N LEU A 261 -3.68 21.48 21.23
CA LEU A 261 -3.41 21.96 19.87
C LEU A 261 -1.93 22.32 19.70
N ALA A 262 -1.38 23.14 20.62
CA ALA A 262 0.04 23.48 20.63
C ALA A 262 0.97 22.27 20.89
N LEU A 263 0.44 21.19 21.49
CA LEU A 263 1.12 19.90 21.60
C LEU A 263 1.16 19.17 20.25
N ASN A 264 0.01 19.06 19.58
CA ASN A 264 -0.07 18.43 18.27
C ASN A 264 0.76 19.16 17.20
N GLU A 265 0.78 20.50 17.20
CA GLU A 265 1.62 21.30 16.30
C GLU A 265 3.12 21.04 16.53
N ALA A 266 3.58 21.05 17.79
CA ALA A 266 4.98 20.75 18.09
C ALA A 266 5.36 19.28 17.83
N LEU A 267 4.42 18.34 17.97
CA LEU A 267 4.60 16.94 17.56
C LEU A 267 4.62 16.76 16.03
N GLN A 268 3.94 17.63 15.29
CA GLN A 268 4.05 17.69 13.83
C GLN A 268 5.45 18.20 13.44
N ASP A 269 5.93 19.29 14.05
CA ASP A 269 7.30 19.81 13.84
C ASP A 269 8.39 18.77 14.22
N LEU A 270 8.12 17.88 15.18
CA LEU A 270 9.06 16.82 15.60
C LEU A 270 9.32 15.79 14.48
N LEU A 271 8.32 15.47 13.67
CA LEU A 271 8.45 14.51 12.57
C LEU A 271 8.59 15.15 11.18
N ASP A 272 8.52 16.47 11.07
CA ASP A 272 8.55 17.12 9.76
C ASP A 272 9.82 16.76 8.96
N GLY A 273 9.61 16.41 7.70
CA GLY A 273 10.65 15.95 6.77
C GLY A 273 11.35 14.63 7.13
N ILE A 274 11.06 13.94 8.25
CA ILE A 274 11.76 12.71 8.63
C ILE A 274 11.52 11.57 7.63
N GLN A 275 10.36 11.56 6.96
CA GLN A 275 9.98 10.58 5.94
C GLN A 275 10.99 10.52 4.78
N GLU A 276 11.65 11.63 4.45
CA GLU A 276 12.66 11.68 3.39
C GLU A 276 13.85 10.75 3.68
N ASP A 277 14.26 10.67 4.95
CA ASP A 277 15.38 9.83 5.37
C ASP A 277 15.02 8.32 5.33
N PHE A 278 13.72 7.97 5.47
CA PHE A 278 13.21 6.63 5.19
C PHE A 278 13.04 6.37 3.68
N TYR A 279 12.64 7.38 2.89
CA TYR A 279 12.51 7.25 1.43
C TYR A 279 13.84 6.90 0.76
N VAL A 280 15.00 7.27 1.33
CA VAL A 280 16.32 6.85 0.84
C VAL A 280 16.43 5.32 0.74
N LEU A 281 15.87 4.57 1.70
CA LEU A 281 15.86 3.09 1.68
C LEU A 281 14.82 2.54 0.70
N VAL A 282 13.64 3.16 0.62
CA VAL A 282 12.57 2.78 -0.33
C VAL A 282 13.05 2.94 -1.78
N ASP A 283 13.57 4.12 -2.11
CA ASP A 283 14.13 4.45 -3.43
C ASP A 283 15.35 3.58 -3.80
N TRP A 284 16.15 3.18 -2.80
CA TRP A 284 17.26 2.25 -3.00
C TRP A 284 16.78 0.82 -3.27
N ALA A 285 15.80 0.32 -2.52
CA ALA A 285 15.21 -1.00 -2.74
C ALA A 285 14.56 -1.11 -4.14
N TYR A 286 13.79 -0.09 -4.54
CA TYR A 286 13.18 -0.02 -5.87
C TYR A 286 14.21 -0.01 -7.01
N LYS A 287 15.35 0.67 -6.83
CA LYS A 287 16.46 0.68 -7.81
C LYS A 287 17.16 -0.67 -7.97
N ILE A 288 17.02 -1.58 -7.00
CA ILE A 288 17.62 -2.93 -7.04
C ILE A 288 16.68 -3.92 -7.74
N ASP A 289 15.42 -4.00 -7.26
CA ASP A 289 14.38 -4.86 -7.83
C ASP A 289 13.01 -4.22 -7.50
N PRO A 290 12.26 -3.69 -8.48
CA PRO A 290 10.96 -3.05 -8.24
C PRO A 290 9.94 -3.94 -7.52
N LEU A 291 10.08 -5.27 -7.61
CA LEU A 291 9.21 -6.20 -6.89
C LEU A 291 9.42 -6.15 -5.37
N ARG A 292 10.54 -5.60 -4.88
CA ARG A 292 10.80 -5.37 -3.46
C ARG A 292 9.73 -4.49 -2.80
N CYS A 293 9.08 -3.60 -3.57
CA CYS A 293 7.97 -2.79 -3.08
C CYS A 293 6.85 -3.64 -2.46
N ILE A 294 6.57 -4.86 -2.96
CA ILE A 294 5.59 -5.78 -2.36
C ILE A 294 5.99 -6.11 -0.91
N SER A 295 7.24 -6.52 -0.70
CA SER A 295 7.75 -6.85 0.65
C SER A 295 7.85 -5.63 1.58
N LEU A 296 8.24 -4.46 1.05
CA LEU A 296 8.31 -3.21 1.82
C LEU A 296 6.91 -2.75 2.25
N HIS A 297 5.91 -2.90 1.37
CA HIS A 297 4.51 -2.61 1.68
C HIS A 297 4.01 -3.52 2.80
N GLY A 298 4.26 -4.84 2.73
CA GLY A 298 3.80 -5.79 3.76
C GLY A 298 4.38 -5.51 5.14
N VAL A 299 5.67 -5.15 5.20
CA VAL A 299 6.31 -4.71 6.44
C VAL A 299 5.63 -3.43 6.98
N THR A 300 5.35 -2.45 6.13
CA THR A 300 4.71 -1.18 6.54
C THR A 300 3.28 -1.39 7.04
N GLU A 301 2.48 -2.17 6.32
CA GLU A 301 1.11 -2.59 6.66
C GLU A 301 1.06 -3.33 8.02
N ARG A 302 2.08 -4.15 8.31
CA ARG A 302 2.25 -4.81 9.61
C ARG A 302 2.46 -3.82 10.77
N TYR A 303 3.21 -2.73 10.53
CA TYR A 303 3.38 -1.67 11.52
C TYR A 303 2.10 -0.83 11.67
N LEU A 304 1.40 -0.51 10.59
CA LEU A 304 0.12 0.21 10.61
C LEU A 304 -0.96 -0.54 11.42
N SER A 305 -1.10 -1.85 11.19
CA SER A 305 -2.06 -2.71 11.90
C SER A 305 -1.73 -2.94 13.38
N GLY A 306 -0.45 -2.88 13.77
CA GLY A 306 0.01 -3.01 15.16
C GLY A 306 -0.22 -1.76 16.03
N GLN A 307 -0.26 -0.57 15.44
CA GLN A 307 -0.27 0.73 16.15
C GLN A 307 -1.65 1.12 16.73
N LYS A 308 -2.08 0.52 17.85
CA LYS A 308 -3.45 0.72 18.40
C LYS A 308 -3.70 1.97 19.27
N SER A 309 -2.71 2.79 19.61
CA SER A 309 -2.89 3.94 20.52
C SER A 309 -3.07 5.29 19.81
N ASP A 310 -3.84 6.21 20.41
CA ASP A 310 -3.98 7.60 19.92
C ASP A 310 -2.64 8.36 19.92
N ALA A 311 -1.77 8.06 20.90
CA ALA A 311 -0.41 8.58 20.99
C ALA A 311 0.51 8.08 19.85
N ALA A 312 0.07 7.19 18.96
CA ALA A 312 0.82 6.77 17.77
C ALA A 312 0.34 7.44 16.48
N ARG A 313 -0.59 8.41 16.54
CA ARG A 313 -1.18 9.06 15.35
C ARG A 313 -0.12 9.64 14.40
N PHE A 314 0.93 10.27 14.93
CA PHE A 314 2.01 10.84 14.13
C PHE A 314 2.86 9.76 13.43
N VAL A 315 3.10 8.60 14.05
CA VAL A 315 3.78 7.48 13.38
C VAL A 315 2.88 6.82 12.33
N ARG A 316 1.56 6.80 12.53
CA ARG A 316 0.62 6.35 11.48
C ARG A 316 0.67 7.26 10.24
N VAL A 317 0.88 8.57 10.39
CA VAL A 317 1.09 9.49 9.25
C VAL A 317 2.37 9.11 8.51
N LEU A 318 3.51 9.04 9.20
CA LEU A 318 4.79 8.60 8.61
C LEU A 318 4.70 7.25 7.89
N LEU A 319 4.03 6.26 8.49
CA LEU A 319 3.83 4.94 7.87
C LEU A 319 2.90 4.98 6.66
N GLY A 320 1.84 5.81 6.67
CA GLY A 320 0.95 6.01 5.53
C GLY A 320 1.65 6.75 4.37
N ASP A 321 2.51 7.72 4.67
CA ASP A 321 3.35 8.40 3.67
C ASP A 321 4.33 7.40 3.01
N LEU A 322 4.91 6.49 3.81
CA LEU A 322 5.75 5.40 3.30
C LEU A 322 4.95 4.39 2.44
N GLU A 323 3.77 3.96 2.89
CA GLU A 323 2.87 3.08 2.15
C GLU A 323 2.47 3.69 0.79
N SER A 324 2.14 4.98 0.78
CA SER A 324 1.81 5.77 -0.42
C SER A 324 3.00 5.85 -1.38
N LYS A 325 4.20 6.18 -0.88
CA LYS A 325 5.45 6.21 -1.67
C LYS A 325 5.76 4.85 -2.31
N ILE A 326 5.66 3.77 -1.54
CA ILE A 326 5.90 2.39 -2.00
C ILE A 326 4.88 2.00 -3.08
N SER A 327 3.60 2.27 -2.83
CA SER A 327 2.50 2.00 -3.77
C SER A 327 2.62 2.76 -5.09
N MET A 328 3.05 4.03 -5.03
CA MET A 328 3.32 4.85 -6.22
C MET A 328 4.48 4.27 -7.05
N GLN A 329 5.56 3.82 -6.41
CA GLN A 329 6.70 3.22 -7.10
C GLN A 329 6.34 1.88 -7.74
N PHE A 330 5.63 1.02 -7.03
CA PHE A 330 5.14 -0.25 -7.57
C PHE A 330 4.17 -0.02 -8.74
N SER A 331 3.23 0.92 -8.61
CA SER A 331 2.31 1.30 -9.68
C SER A 331 3.06 1.79 -10.92
N ARG A 332 4.09 2.63 -10.76
CA ARG A 332 4.95 3.08 -11.86
C ARG A 332 5.65 1.92 -12.57
N PHE A 333 6.11 0.90 -11.84
CA PHE A 333 6.67 -0.32 -12.44
C PHE A 333 5.61 -1.10 -13.23
N VAL A 334 4.40 -1.27 -12.67
CA VAL A 334 3.28 -1.95 -13.34
C VAL A 334 2.88 -1.22 -14.61
N ASP A 335 2.75 0.11 -14.56
CA ASP A 335 2.33 0.94 -15.69
C ASP A 335 3.39 0.97 -16.81
N GLU A 336 4.68 1.04 -16.46
CA GLU A 336 5.78 0.90 -17.44
C GLU A 336 5.74 -0.49 -18.11
N ALA A 337 5.62 -1.57 -17.33
CA ALA A 337 5.56 -2.92 -17.86
C ALA A 337 4.29 -3.16 -18.71
N CYS A 338 3.15 -2.53 -18.37
CA CYS A 338 1.95 -2.50 -19.21
C CYS A 338 2.20 -1.76 -20.53
N HIS A 339 2.84 -0.60 -20.49
CA HIS A 339 3.15 0.18 -21.70
C HIS A 339 4.10 -0.57 -22.65
N GLN A 340 5.08 -1.32 -22.12
CA GLN A 340 5.94 -2.19 -22.92
C GLN A 340 5.15 -3.33 -23.59
N ILE A 341 4.07 -3.82 -22.97
CA ILE A 341 3.16 -4.81 -23.58
C ILE A 341 2.33 -4.15 -24.69
N GLU A 342 1.72 -2.99 -24.45
CA GLU A 342 0.92 -2.23 -25.43
C GLU A 342 1.69 -1.96 -26.73
N ARG A 343 2.95 -1.54 -26.58
CA ARG A 343 3.90 -1.24 -27.67
C ARG A 343 4.41 -2.48 -28.40
N SER A 344 4.03 -3.68 -27.99
CA SER A 344 4.39 -4.90 -28.71
C SER A 344 3.81 -4.85 -30.12
N GLU A 345 4.69 -4.97 -31.11
CA GLU A 345 4.35 -5.15 -32.51
C GLU A 345 4.53 -6.60 -32.93
N ARG A 346 3.83 -7.00 -34.00
CA ARG A 346 3.89 -8.34 -34.60
C ARG A 346 4.33 -8.20 -36.05
N ASN A 347 5.32 -8.99 -36.46
CA ASN A 347 5.58 -9.18 -37.88
C ASN A 347 4.44 -9.97 -38.53
N ALA A 348 3.97 -9.56 -39.71
CA ALA A 348 2.87 -10.19 -40.47
C ALA A 348 2.85 -11.75 -40.36
N ARG A 349 3.97 -12.39 -40.72
CA ARG A 349 4.14 -13.85 -40.75
C ARG A 349 4.36 -14.53 -39.38
N GLN A 350 4.42 -13.80 -38.28
CA GLN A 350 4.67 -14.34 -36.94
C GLN A 350 3.36 -14.84 -36.33
N THR A 351 3.07 -16.13 -36.46
CA THR A 351 1.87 -16.77 -35.89
C THR A 351 2.03 -17.24 -34.46
N GLY A 352 3.27 -17.37 -33.96
CA GLY A 352 3.57 -17.95 -32.66
C GLY A 352 3.34 -17.06 -31.43
N VAL A 353 3.65 -17.64 -30.27
CA VAL A 353 3.46 -17.06 -28.93
C VAL A 353 4.28 -15.78 -28.75
N LEU A 354 3.64 -14.72 -28.22
CA LEU A 354 4.30 -13.46 -27.92
C LEU A 354 5.13 -13.55 -26.63
N PRO A 355 6.35 -12.96 -26.57
CA PRO A 355 7.28 -13.15 -25.46
C PRO A 355 6.76 -12.74 -24.08
N TYR A 356 5.81 -11.81 -23.99
CA TYR A 356 5.25 -11.39 -22.70
C TYR A 356 4.35 -12.45 -22.05
N ILE A 357 3.79 -13.39 -22.83
CA ILE A 357 2.92 -14.47 -22.32
C ILE A 357 3.67 -15.41 -21.36
N PRO A 358 4.77 -16.10 -21.76
CA PRO A 358 5.52 -16.96 -20.83
C PRO A 358 6.24 -16.16 -19.74
N ARG A 359 6.66 -14.91 -20.02
CA ARG A 359 7.29 -14.04 -19.01
C ARG A 359 6.35 -13.70 -17.86
N PHE A 360 5.05 -13.57 -18.11
CA PHE A 360 4.07 -13.28 -17.07
C PHE A 360 3.99 -14.38 -15.99
N ALA A 361 4.10 -15.66 -16.36
CA ALA A 361 4.13 -16.75 -15.38
C ALA A 361 5.35 -16.66 -14.44
N THR A 362 6.52 -16.33 -14.99
CA THR A 362 7.74 -16.07 -14.20
C THR A 362 7.60 -14.83 -13.31
N LEU A 363 6.95 -13.76 -13.79
CA LEU A 363 6.65 -12.57 -12.98
C LEU A 363 5.77 -12.92 -11.79
N ALA A 364 4.63 -13.58 -12.08
CA ALA A 364 3.63 -13.89 -11.08
C ALA A 364 4.22 -14.78 -9.98
N THR A 365 5.01 -15.79 -10.35
CA THR A 365 5.77 -16.62 -9.41
C THR A 365 6.70 -15.80 -8.51
N ARG A 366 7.45 -14.82 -9.07
CA ARG A 366 8.32 -13.93 -8.27
C ARG A 366 7.55 -12.97 -7.38
N MET A 367 6.40 -12.45 -7.84
CA MET A 367 5.55 -11.55 -7.04
C MET A 367 5.02 -12.29 -5.81
N GLU A 368 4.52 -13.52 -5.98
CA GLU A 368 3.93 -14.33 -4.91
C GLU A 368 4.96 -14.73 -3.83
N GLN A 369 6.21 -14.98 -4.23
CA GLN A 369 7.34 -15.17 -3.30
C GLN A 369 7.55 -13.96 -2.36
N TYR A 370 7.14 -12.75 -2.76
CA TYR A 370 7.25 -11.53 -1.96
C TYR A 370 6.02 -11.18 -1.12
N ILE A 371 4.85 -11.78 -1.38
CA ILE A 371 3.60 -11.46 -0.68
C ILE A 371 3.67 -11.93 0.79
N GLN A 372 4.15 -13.15 1.04
CA GLN A 372 4.23 -13.76 2.40
C GLN A 372 2.95 -13.64 3.25
N GLY A 373 1.78 -13.50 2.61
CA GLY A 373 0.48 -13.31 3.27
C GLY A 373 0.09 -11.85 3.59
N GLN A 374 0.82 -10.84 3.07
CA GLN A 374 0.54 -9.41 3.29
C GLN A 374 0.47 -8.65 1.95
N SER A 375 -0.17 -7.48 1.92
CA SER A 375 -0.25 -6.59 0.73
C SER A 375 -0.85 -7.24 -0.52
N ARG A 376 -1.84 -8.12 -0.32
CA ARG A 376 -2.44 -8.91 -1.38
C ARG A 376 -3.16 -8.05 -2.43
N ASP A 377 -3.95 -7.09 -1.99
CA ASP A 377 -4.74 -6.22 -2.86
C ASP A 377 -3.88 -5.44 -3.88
N LEU A 378 -2.66 -5.04 -3.47
CA LEU A 378 -1.70 -4.35 -4.33
C LEU A 378 -1.25 -5.24 -5.50
N VAL A 379 -1.01 -6.51 -5.25
CA VAL A 379 -0.59 -7.48 -6.28
C VAL A 379 -1.77 -7.94 -7.14
N ASP A 380 -2.95 -8.17 -6.55
CA ASP A 380 -4.16 -8.53 -7.29
C ASP A 380 -4.62 -7.40 -8.25
N LEU A 381 -4.45 -6.13 -7.86
CA LEU A 381 -4.64 -4.99 -8.75
C LEU A 381 -3.62 -4.98 -9.90
N ALA A 382 -2.35 -5.32 -9.62
CA ALA A 382 -1.32 -5.42 -10.65
C ALA A 382 -1.59 -6.57 -11.64
N TYR A 383 -2.01 -7.75 -11.17
CA TYR A 383 -2.44 -8.84 -12.06
C TYR A 383 -3.63 -8.43 -12.92
N THR A 384 -4.60 -7.73 -12.33
CA THR A 384 -5.76 -7.21 -13.07
C THR A 384 -5.32 -6.28 -14.21
N LYS A 385 -4.40 -5.35 -13.95
CA LYS A 385 -3.81 -4.49 -15.00
C LYS A 385 -3.06 -5.31 -16.06
N PHE A 386 -2.09 -6.14 -15.64
CA PHE A 386 -1.23 -6.91 -16.55
C PHE A 386 -2.02 -7.81 -17.49
N VAL A 387 -2.91 -8.66 -16.95
CA VAL A 387 -3.61 -9.63 -17.79
C VAL A 387 -4.64 -8.95 -18.69
N SER A 388 -5.32 -7.90 -18.21
CA SER A 388 -6.22 -7.12 -19.04
C SER A 388 -5.50 -6.50 -20.24
N ILE A 389 -4.33 -5.87 -20.03
CA ILE A 389 -3.60 -5.25 -21.15
C ILE A 389 -2.95 -6.28 -22.07
N MET A 390 -2.53 -7.43 -21.55
CA MET A 390 -2.07 -8.57 -22.36
C MET A 390 -3.19 -9.05 -23.29
N PHE A 391 -4.40 -9.27 -22.79
CA PHE A 391 -5.51 -9.76 -23.61
C PHE A 391 -6.00 -8.70 -24.61
N VAL A 392 -6.13 -7.43 -24.20
CA VAL A 392 -6.47 -6.33 -25.12
C VAL A 392 -5.42 -6.19 -26.23
N THR A 393 -4.13 -6.36 -25.91
CA THR A 393 -3.05 -6.31 -26.89
C THR A 393 -3.05 -7.54 -27.80
N LEU A 394 -3.29 -8.74 -27.28
CA LEU A 394 -3.45 -9.95 -28.09
C LEU A 394 -4.59 -9.79 -29.11
N GLU A 395 -5.76 -9.34 -28.66
CA GLU A 395 -6.90 -9.11 -29.55
C GLU A 395 -6.59 -8.03 -30.60
N ARG A 396 -5.98 -6.91 -30.20
CA ARG A 396 -5.52 -5.87 -31.14
C ARG A 396 -4.57 -6.42 -32.21
N LEU A 397 -3.63 -7.30 -31.81
CA LEU A 397 -2.63 -7.89 -32.71
C LEU A 397 -3.18 -9.05 -33.56
N SER A 398 -4.29 -9.68 -33.16
CA SER A 398 -4.97 -10.69 -33.98
C SER A 398 -5.62 -10.05 -35.21
N GLN A 399 -6.20 -8.86 -35.06
CA GLN A 399 -6.89 -8.12 -36.14
C GLN A 399 -5.98 -7.57 -37.24
N VAL A 400 -4.65 -7.56 -37.04
CA VAL A 400 -3.68 -7.08 -38.05
C VAL A 400 -3.67 -7.98 -39.30
N GLU A 401 -3.84 -9.29 -39.14
CA GLU A 401 -4.03 -10.23 -40.26
C GLU A 401 -5.16 -11.23 -39.96
N PRO A 402 -6.42 -10.92 -40.33
CA PRO A 402 -7.59 -11.75 -40.02
C PRO A 402 -7.47 -13.22 -40.44
N LYS A 403 -6.71 -13.50 -41.52
CA LYS A 403 -6.45 -14.86 -42.01
C LYS A 403 -5.80 -15.78 -40.97
N TYR A 404 -4.98 -15.24 -40.07
CA TYR A 404 -4.28 -16.00 -39.04
C TYR A 404 -4.70 -15.63 -37.62
N ALA A 405 -5.72 -14.77 -37.45
CA ALA A 405 -6.18 -14.28 -36.15
C ALA A 405 -6.49 -15.42 -35.16
N GLU A 406 -7.32 -16.38 -35.56
CA GLU A 406 -7.74 -17.50 -34.71
C GLU A 406 -6.56 -18.42 -34.31
N ILE A 407 -5.61 -18.65 -35.22
CA ILE A 407 -4.39 -19.45 -34.94
C ILE A 407 -3.50 -18.71 -33.94
N PHE A 408 -3.28 -17.42 -34.17
CA PHE A 408 -2.48 -16.58 -33.30
C PHE A 408 -3.08 -16.50 -31.89
N LEU A 409 -4.40 -16.32 -31.78
CA LEU A 409 -5.11 -16.31 -30.49
C LEU A 409 -5.03 -17.69 -29.80
N LEU A 410 -5.32 -18.79 -30.50
CA LEU A 410 -5.32 -20.11 -29.88
C LEU A 410 -3.93 -20.52 -29.36
N GLU A 411 -2.85 -20.19 -30.07
CA GLU A 411 -1.49 -20.50 -29.60
C GLU A 411 -1.09 -19.64 -28.39
N ASN A 412 -1.44 -18.36 -28.38
CA ASN A 412 -1.14 -17.46 -27.26
C ASN A 412 -1.97 -17.80 -26.00
N TYR A 413 -3.27 -18.10 -26.13
CA TYR A 413 -4.08 -18.53 -24.99
C TYR A 413 -3.72 -19.92 -24.48
N ALA A 414 -3.29 -20.85 -25.35
CA ALA A 414 -2.75 -22.14 -24.94
C ALA A 414 -1.43 -21.99 -24.15
N ALA A 415 -0.55 -21.09 -24.60
CA ALA A 415 0.69 -20.78 -23.90
C ALA A 415 0.45 -20.08 -22.55
N PHE A 416 -0.54 -19.18 -22.47
CA PHE A 416 -0.96 -18.58 -21.19
C PHE A 416 -1.45 -19.65 -20.20
N GLN A 417 -2.15 -20.66 -20.68
CA GLN A 417 -2.56 -21.83 -19.87
C GLN A 417 -1.43 -22.84 -19.59
N ASN A 418 -0.19 -22.60 -20.05
CA ASN A 418 0.93 -23.54 -20.02
C ASN A 418 0.63 -24.93 -20.64
N ARG A 419 -0.27 -24.99 -21.64
CA ARG A 419 -0.50 -26.22 -22.44
C ARG A 419 0.62 -26.52 -23.45
N SER A 420 1.53 -25.57 -23.65
CA SER A 420 2.53 -25.55 -24.75
C SER A 420 3.97 -25.80 -24.29
N GLY A 421 4.17 -26.36 -23.09
CA GLY A 421 5.52 -26.65 -22.59
C GLY A 421 5.56 -27.48 -21.31
N SER A 422 6.08 -28.70 -21.42
CA SER A 422 6.53 -29.62 -20.35
C SER A 422 5.51 -30.09 -19.29
N SER A 423 4.50 -29.30 -18.91
CA SER A 423 3.46 -29.70 -17.96
C SER A 423 2.62 -30.89 -18.45
N CYS A 424 2.53 -31.09 -19.77
CA CYS A 424 1.89 -32.25 -20.39
C CYS A 424 2.51 -33.60 -19.97
N LEU A 425 3.78 -33.64 -19.55
CA LEU A 425 4.41 -34.89 -19.04
C LEU A 425 3.76 -35.39 -17.74
N ILE A 426 3.22 -34.50 -16.90
CA ILE A 426 2.54 -34.91 -15.66
C ILE A 426 1.21 -35.60 -15.98
N LEU A 427 0.47 -35.13 -17.00
CA LEU A 427 -0.71 -35.84 -17.50
C LEU A 427 -0.37 -37.12 -18.27
N PHE A 428 0.76 -37.16 -18.98
CA PHE A 428 1.19 -38.34 -19.73
C PHE A 428 1.77 -39.48 -18.88
N LEU A 429 2.12 -39.23 -17.61
CA LEU A 429 2.58 -40.26 -16.67
C LEU A 429 1.44 -40.92 -15.86
N LEU A 430 0.28 -40.27 -15.75
CA LEU A 430 -0.91 -40.83 -15.10
C LEU A 430 -1.49 -42.13 -15.72
N PRO A 431 -1.28 -42.50 -17.00
CA PRO A 431 -1.73 -43.79 -17.56
C PRO A 431 -0.68 -44.92 -17.47
N THR A 432 0.57 -44.65 -17.09
CA THR A 432 1.59 -45.72 -16.96
C THR A 432 1.55 -46.30 -15.56
N GLY A 433 1.12 -47.56 -15.43
CA GLY A 433 0.81 -48.26 -14.17
C GLY A 433 2.01 -48.60 -13.27
N TYR A 434 2.89 -47.63 -13.00
CA TYR A 434 3.92 -47.73 -11.97
C TYR A 434 3.37 -47.26 -10.63
N ASN A 435 3.44 -48.14 -9.63
CA ASN A 435 2.84 -47.97 -8.32
C ASN A 435 3.70 -47.06 -7.41
N ILE A 436 3.97 -45.84 -7.88
CA ILE A 436 4.64 -44.79 -7.09
C ILE A 436 3.54 -44.06 -6.32
N SER A 437 3.65 -44.02 -4.99
CA SER A 437 2.64 -43.35 -4.18
C SER A 437 2.54 -41.87 -4.54
N LEU A 438 1.32 -41.31 -4.53
CA LEU A 438 1.07 -39.91 -4.85
C LEU A 438 1.89 -38.97 -3.93
N VAL A 439 2.13 -39.41 -2.69
CA VAL A 439 3.01 -38.76 -1.70
C VAL A 439 4.49 -38.80 -2.13
N SER A 440 4.98 -39.92 -2.64
CA SER A 440 6.35 -40.04 -3.17
C SER A 440 6.54 -39.18 -4.41
N LEU A 441 5.54 -39.10 -5.30
CA LEU A 441 5.60 -38.25 -6.49
C LEU A 441 5.62 -36.76 -6.10
N MET A 442 4.77 -36.35 -5.14
CA MET A 442 4.81 -34.99 -4.57
C MET A 442 6.13 -34.69 -3.86
N ALA A 443 6.70 -35.65 -3.12
CA ALA A 443 7.98 -35.47 -2.41
C ALA A 443 9.19 -35.36 -3.36
N ILE A 444 9.16 -36.01 -4.52
CA ILE A 444 10.19 -35.90 -5.57
C ILE A 444 10.02 -34.59 -6.36
N LEU A 445 8.80 -34.04 -6.46
CA LEU A 445 8.52 -32.74 -7.10
C LEU A 445 8.70 -31.54 -6.15
N LEU A 446 8.69 -31.74 -4.83
CA LEU A 446 8.86 -30.68 -3.82
C LEU A 446 10.14 -29.81 -3.99
N PRO A 447 11.28 -30.33 -4.49
CA PRO A 447 12.46 -29.51 -4.76
C PRO A 447 12.34 -28.57 -5.99
N LEU A 448 11.31 -28.72 -6.83
CA LEU A 448 11.08 -27.91 -8.04
C LEU A 448 10.26 -26.63 -7.78
N HIS A 449 10.35 -26.09 -6.56
CA HIS A 449 9.69 -24.85 -6.08
C HIS A 449 10.02 -23.56 -6.88
N SER A 450 10.83 -23.64 -7.93
CA SER A 450 11.27 -22.54 -8.79
C SER A 450 10.44 -22.33 -10.06
N CYS A 451 9.53 -23.25 -10.42
CA CYS A 451 8.72 -23.18 -11.65
C CYS A 451 7.23 -23.52 -11.40
N TYR A 452 6.50 -22.68 -10.68
CA TYR A 452 5.03 -22.77 -10.68
C TYR A 452 4.49 -22.48 -12.08
N SER A 453 3.64 -23.36 -12.61
CA SER A 453 2.90 -23.04 -13.82
C SER A 453 1.80 -22.01 -13.52
N LEU A 454 1.34 -21.24 -14.51
CA LEU A 454 0.24 -20.32 -14.29
C LEU A 454 -1.05 -21.05 -13.88
N TYR A 455 -1.20 -22.32 -14.25
CA TYR A 455 -2.25 -23.20 -13.77
C TYR A 455 -2.15 -23.46 -12.26
N ASP A 456 -0.97 -23.85 -11.76
CA ASP A 456 -0.74 -24.07 -10.32
C ASP A 456 -1.01 -22.79 -9.54
N LEU A 457 -0.61 -21.64 -10.09
CA LEU A 457 -0.84 -20.36 -9.46
C LEU A 457 -2.31 -19.92 -9.52
N ALA A 458 -3.01 -20.16 -10.62
CA ALA A 458 -4.46 -19.94 -10.72
C ALA A 458 -5.26 -20.76 -9.70
N ASN A 459 -4.80 -21.95 -9.31
CA ASN A 459 -5.46 -22.76 -8.28
C ASN A 459 -5.35 -22.16 -6.86
N VAL A 460 -4.36 -21.29 -6.60
CA VAL A 460 -4.14 -20.65 -5.28
C VAL A 460 -4.39 -19.14 -5.28
N VAL A 461 -4.51 -18.51 -6.46
CA VAL A 461 -4.73 -17.06 -6.63
C VAL A 461 -6.08 -16.81 -7.32
N PRO A 462 -7.14 -16.42 -6.56
CA PRO A 462 -8.49 -16.23 -7.11
C PRO A 462 -8.57 -15.23 -8.28
N THR A 463 -7.77 -14.16 -8.24
CA THR A 463 -7.69 -13.14 -9.28
C THR A 463 -7.20 -13.73 -10.60
N LEU A 464 -6.15 -14.58 -10.54
CA LEU A 464 -5.61 -15.27 -11.70
C LEU A 464 -6.52 -16.41 -12.16
N ALA A 465 -7.24 -17.08 -11.24
CA ALA A 465 -8.24 -18.09 -11.59
C ALA A 465 -9.29 -17.54 -12.59
N LYS A 466 -9.82 -16.35 -12.31
CA LYS A 466 -10.77 -15.66 -13.22
C LYS A 466 -10.19 -15.49 -14.63
N PHE A 467 -8.95 -14.99 -14.73
CA PHE A 467 -8.30 -14.79 -16.02
C PHE A 467 -7.90 -16.09 -16.71
N TYR A 468 -7.56 -17.14 -15.95
CA TYR A 468 -7.30 -18.48 -16.49
C TYR A 468 -8.57 -19.06 -17.12
N HIS A 469 -9.72 -18.94 -16.46
CA HIS A 469 -11.01 -19.34 -17.04
C HIS A 469 -11.34 -18.52 -18.30
N GLN A 470 -11.14 -17.20 -18.28
CA GLN A 470 -11.34 -16.35 -19.46
C GLN A 470 -10.42 -16.75 -20.64
N ALA A 471 -9.15 -17.07 -20.37
CA ALA A 471 -8.22 -17.57 -21.38
C ALA A 471 -8.61 -18.96 -21.90
N SER A 472 -9.17 -19.82 -21.04
CA SER A 472 -9.69 -21.13 -21.44
C SER A 472 -10.89 -20.98 -22.38
N GLU A 473 -11.84 -20.11 -22.06
CA GLU A 473 -13.00 -19.85 -22.91
C GLU A 473 -12.58 -19.24 -24.26
N ALA A 474 -11.71 -18.22 -24.25
CA ALA A 474 -11.19 -17.59 -25.46
C ALA A 474 -10.40 -18.58 -26.35
N TYR A 475 -9.60 -19.46 -25.75
CA TYR A 475 -8.94 -20.56 -26.44
C TYR A 475 -9.95 -21.51 -27.12
N GLU A 476 -11.01 -21.91 -26.42
CA GLU A 476 -12.00 -22.83 -26.99
C GLU A 476 -12.83 -22.19 -28.10
N GLN A 477 -13.21 -20.93 -27.96
CA GLN A 477 -13.86 -20.15 -29.03
C GLN A 477 -12.94 -20.03 -30.26
N ALA A 478 -11.67 -19.69 -30.08
CA ALA A 478 -10.70 -19.58 -31.18
C ALA A 478 -10.46 -20.93 -31.87
N CYS A 479 -10.37 -22.03 -31.10
CA CYS A 479 -10.32 -23.39 -31.65
C CYS A 479 -11.56 -23.70 -32.49
N GLN A 480 -12.75 -23.42 -31.96
CA GLN A 480 -14.00 -23.70 -32.67
C GLN A 480 -14.08 -22.89 -33.98
N ARG A 481 -13.81 -21.58 -33.94
CA ARG A 481 -13.79 -20.72 -35.14
C ARG A 481 -12.75 -21.18 -36.17
N HIS A 482 -11.53 -21.47 -35.73
CA HIS A 482 -10.46 -21.92 -36.63
C HIS A 482 -10.80 -23.25 -37.33
N LEU A 483 -11.23 -24.25 -36.55
CA LEU A 483 -11.58 -25.57 -37.07
C LEU A 483 -12.80 -25.49 -37.98
N SER A 484 -13.80 -24.70 -37.62
CA SER A 484 -14.99 -24.46 -38.46
C SER A 484 -14.58 -23.81 -39.78
N MET A 485 -13.71 -22.79 -39.78
CA MET A 485 -13.19 -22.17 -41.00
C MET A 485 -12.43 -23.19 -41.88
N ILE A 486 -11.61 -24.07 -41.30
CA ILE A 486 -10.92 -25.13 -42.05
C ILE A 486 -11.91 -26.12 -42.68
N ILE A 487 -12.91 -26.57 -41.90
CA ILE A 487 -13.94 -27.51 -42.35
C ILE A 487 -14.78 -26.88 -43.47
N TYR A 488 -15.35 -25.68 -43.26
CA TYR A 488 -16.12 -24.96 -44.27
C TYR A 488 -15.32 -24.69 -45.55
N PHE A 489 -14.05 -24.26 -45.44
CA PHE A 489 -13.23 -24.00 -46.62
C PHE A 489 -12.92 -25.28 -47.42
N GLN A 490 -12.72 -26.42 -46.74
CA GLN A 490 -12.35 -27.66 -47.41
C GLN A 490 -13.57 -28.43 -47.96
N PHE A 491 -14.71 -28.31 -47.29
CA PHE A 491 -15.98 -28.96 -47.66
C PHE A 491 -17.00 -27.99 -48.27
N GLU A 492 -16.60 -26.78 -48.67
CA GLU A 492 -17.49 -25.75 -49.22
C GLU A 492 -18.41 -26.28 -50.32
N ARG A 493 -17.87 -27.09 -51.23
CA ARG A 493 -18.63 -27.73 -52.33
C ARG A 493 -19.63 -28.79 -51.85
N LEU A 494 -19.32 -29.47 -50.74
CA LEU A 494 -20.20 -30.46 -50.13
C LEU A 494 -21.37 -29.76 -49.43
N PHE A 495 -21.09 -28.72 -48.63
CA PHE A 495 -22.13 -27.90 -48.00
C PHE A 495 -22.97 -27.12 -49.00
N GLN A 496 -22.39 -26.59 -50.09
CA GLN A 496 -23.15 -26.00 -51.20
C GLN A 496 -24.00 -27.03 -51.94
N PHE A 497 -23.60 -28.29 -51.99
CA PHE A 497 -24.39 -29.38 -52.58
C PHE A 497 -25.54 -29.77 -51.65
N ALA A 498 -25.29 -29.91 -50.35
CA ALA A 498 -26.30 -30.16 -49.33
C ALA A 498 -27.35 -29.03 -49.27
N LYS A 499 -26.91 -27.77 -49.22
CA LYS A 499 -27.82 -26.63 -49.27
C LYS A 499 -28.61 -26.55 -50.58
N LYS A 500 -28.00 -26.87 -51.73
CA LYS A 500 -28.77 -26.94 -53.00
C LYS A 500 -29.82 -28.05 -52.97
N ILE A 501 -29.56 -29.17 -52.29
CA ILE A 501 -30.57 -30.21 -52.06
C ILE A 501 -31.70 -29.66 -51.18
N GLU A 502 -31.36 -29.01 -50.07
CA GLU A 502 -32.31 -28.38 -49.14
C GLU A 502 -33.18 -27.31 -49.84
N ASP A 503 -32.57 -26.40 -50.59
CA ASP A 503 -33.26 -25.38 -51.39
C ASP A 503 -34.18 -26.01 -52.47
N LEU A 504 -33.76 -27.13 -53.09
CA LEU A 504 -34.59 -27.91 -54.03
C LEU A 504 -35.81 -28.55 -53.34
N MET A 505 -35.68 -29.00 -52.09
CA MET A 505 -36.80 -29.58 -51.34
C MET A 505 -37.91 -28.57 -51.04
N PHE A 506 -37.56 -27.28 -50.88
CA PHE A 506 -38.55 -26.22 -50.65
C PHE A 506 -39.25 -25.72 -51.92
N THR A 507 -38.73 -26.04 -53.11
CA THR A 507 -39.20 -25.49 -54.40
C THR A 507 -39.88 -26.51 -55.31
N ILE A 508 -39.92 -27.78 -54.93
CA ILE A 508 -40.34 -28.89 -55.79
C ILE A 508 -41.40 -29.77 -55.09
N SER A 509 -42.28 -30.41 -55.86
CA SER A 509 -43.32 -31.31 -55.34
C SER A 509 -42.75 -32.49 -54.54
N PRO A 510 -43.48 -33.02 -53.51
CA PRO A 510 -42.95 -33.99 -52.54
C PRO A 510 -42.40 -35.26 -53.18
N GLU A 511 -43.02 -35.63 -54.30
CA GLU A 511 -42.58 -36.69 -55.20
C GLU A 511 -41.06 -36.62 -55.39
N GLU A 512 -40.52 -35.50 -55.87
CA GLU A 512 -39.18 -35.49 -56.46
C GLU A 512 -38.09 -36.05 -55.51
N ILE A 513 -38.16 -35.77 -54.22
CA ILE A 513 -37.07 -36.04 -53.28
C ILE A 513 -36.62 -37.53 -53.22
N SER A 514 -37.50 -38.53 -53.44
CA SER A 514 -37.24 -39.97 -53.19
C SER A 514 -36.04 -40.63 -53.91
N ILE A 515 -35.89 -40.43 -55.22
CA ILE A 515 -34.90 -41.18 -56.04
C ILE A 515 -33.48 -40.79 -55.66
N MET A 516 -33.30 -39.57 -55.16
CA MET A 516 -32.04 -39.10 -54.61
C MET A 516 -31.64 -39.90 -53.37
N PHE A 517 -32.56 -40.11 -52.41
CA PHE A 517 -32.29 -40.80 -51.15
C PHE A 517 -31.92 -42.27 -51.33
N VAL A 518 -32.68 -43.04 -52.11
CA VAL A 518 -32.34 -44.46 -52.41
C VAL A 518 -31.00 -44.57 -53.17
N THR A 519 -30.61 -43.52 -53.89
CA THR A 519 -29.31 -43.48 -54.59
C THR A 519 -28.18 -43.10 -53.64
N LEU A 520 -28.39 -42.15 -52.71
CA LEU A 520 -27.48 -41.80 -51.62
C LEU A 520 -27.19 -43.02 -50.71
N GLU A 521 -28.24 -43.69 -50.24
CA GLU A 521 -28.16 -44.85 -49.36
C GLU A 521 -27.42 -46.04 -50.02
N ARG A 522 -27.75 -46.35 -51.28
CA ARG A 522 -27.02 -47.40 -52.03
C ARG A 522 -25.59 -47.00 -52.40
N LEU A 523 -25.20 -45.74 -52.27
CA LEU A 523 -23.81 -45.28 -52.46
C LEU A 523 -23.04 -45.26 -51.13
N SER A 524 -23.69 -44.93 -50.01
CA SER A 524 -23.10 -45.05 -48.67
C SER A 524 -22.83 -46.51 -48.29
N GLN A 525 -23.62 -47.46 -48.80
CA GLN A 525 -23.37 -48.91 -48.71
C GLN A 525 -22.20 -49.40 -49.58
N VAL A 526 -21.77 -48.64 -50.60
CA VAL A 526 -20.69 -49.02 -51.53
C VAL A 526 -19.33 -48.46 -51.12
N GLU A 527 -19.28 -47.31 -50.45
CA GLU A 527 -18.05 -46.81 -49.78
C GLU A 527 -18.32 -46.55 -48.28
N PRO A 528 -18.20 -47.59 -47.41
CA PRO A 528 -18.59 -47.50 -45.98
C PRO A 528 -17.78 -46.46 -45.16
N LYS A 529 -16.66 -45.98 -45.70
CA LYS A 529 -15.82 -44.91 -45.13
C LYS A 529 -16.46 -43.52 -45.15
N TYR A 530 -17.49 -43.30 -45.97
CA TYR A 530 -18.21 -42.01 -46.04
C TYR A 530 -19.63 -42.10 -45.47
N THR A 531 -20.03 -43.24 -44.91
CA THR A 531 -21.39 -43.45 -44.40
C THR A 531 -21.72 -42.50 -43.26
N GLU A 532 -20.78 -42.18 -42.35
CA GLU A 532 -20.99 -41.12 -41.35
C GLU A 532 -21.33 -39.80 -42.03
N ILE A 533 -20.48 -39.30 -42.94
CA ILE A 533 -20.67 -38.02 -43.68
C ILE A 533 -22.01 -38.00 -44.44
N PHE A 534 -22.48 -39.15 -44.94
CA PHE A 534 -23.76 -39.25 -45.65
C PHE A 534 -25.01 -39.24 -44.78
N LEU A 535 -24.93 -39.87 -43.62
CA LEU A 535 -26.02 -39.89 -42.66
C LEU A 535 -26.13 -38.54 -41.92
N LEU A 536 -25.00 -37.84 -41.78
CA LEU A 536 -24.78 -36.65 -40.96
C LEU A 536 -25.74 -35.47 -41.23
N GLU A 537 -26.10 -35.21 -42.49
CA GLU A 537 -27.00 -34.07 -42.84
C GLU A 537 -28.45 -34.50 -43.11
N ASN A 538 -28.72 -35.76 -43.42
CA ASN A 538 -29.93 -36.12 -44.18
C ASN A 538 -30.77 -37.29 -43.63
N TYR A 539 -30.40 -37.99 -42.55
CA TYR A 539 -31.11 -39.26 -42.26
C TYR A 539 -32.38 -39.19 -41.41
N ALA A 540 -32.49 -38.29 -40.42
CA ALA A 540 -33.63 -38.28 -39.49
C ALA A 540 -34.61 -37.09 -39.66
N ALA A 541 -34.35 -36.15 -40.59
CA ALA A 541 -35.35 -35.14 -40.97
C ALA A 541 -36.46 -35.68 -41.92
N PHE A 542 -36.29 -36.88 -42.48
CA PHE A 542 -37.05 -37.35 -43.66
C PHE A 542 -37.97 -38.56 -43.41
N GLN A 543 -38.27 -38.91 -42.15
CA GLN A 543 -39.01 -40.15 -41.85
C GLN A 543 -40.49 -40.19 -42.30
N ASN A 544 -41.10 -39.11 -42.83
CA ASN A 544 -42.56 -38.98 -42.94
C ASN A 544 -43.15 -38.31 -44.22
N ILE A 545 -42.58 -38.45 -45.44
CA ILE A 545 -43.16 -37.83 -46.68
C ILE A 545 -43.09 -38.76 -47.94
N PRO A 546 -44.11 -38.85 -48.83
CA PRO A 546 -44.14 -39.70 -50.08
C PRO A 546 -43.43 -39.12 -51.34
N PHE A 547 -43.40 -39.84 -52.49
CA PHE A 547 -42.21 -40.05 -53.39
C PHE A 547 -42.37 -40.04 -54.98
N GLN A 548 -41.30 -39.78 -55.81
CA GLN A 548 -41.26 -39.67 -57.32
C GLN A 548 -40.34 -38.59 -58.07
N LEU A 549 -39.06 -38.78 -58.57
CA LEU A 549 -38.22 -37.70 -59.28
C LEU A 549 -38.07 -37.75 -60.82
N GLY A 550 -37.91 -36.57 -61.43
CA GLY A 550 -37.43 -36.27 -62.79
C GLY A 550 -35.94 -35.98 -63.03
N LEU A 551 -35.01 -36.25 -62.10
CA LEU A 551 -33.55 -36.27 -62.37
C LEU A 551 -33.12 -37.70 -62.69
N SER A 552 -32.32 -37.88 -63.74
CA SER A 552 -31.82 -39.21 -64.10
C SER A 552 -30.91 -39.75 -62.98
N LYS A 553 -31.15 -41.01 -62.60
CA LYS A 553 -30.35 -41.77 -61.62
C LYS A 553 -28.86 -41.79 -61.96
N MET A 554 -28.50 -41.62 -63.24
CA MET A 554 -27.12 -41.54 -63.70
C MET A 554 -26.50 -40.18 -63.36
N ASP A 555 -27.24 -39.08 -63.51
CA ASP A 555 -26.69 -37.74 -63.31
C ASP A 555 -26.59 -37.40 -61.82
N LEU A 556 -27.54 -37.88 -61.01
CA LEU A 556 -27.40 -37.82 -59.55
C LEU A 556 -26.19 -38.64 -59.06
N ARG A 557 -25.96 -39.83 -59.64
CA ARG A 557 -24.75 -40.63 -59.38
C ARG A 557 -23.46 -39.92 -59.79
N LYS A 558 -23.45 -39.22 -60.93
CA LYS A 558 -22.29 -38.42 -61.37
C LYS A 558 -22.03 -37.26 -60.43
N THR A 559 -23.06 -36.47 -60.09
CA THR A 559 -22.94 -35.33 -59.17
C THR A 559 -22.45 -35.80 -57.81
N LEU A 560 -23.08 -36.82 -57.22
CA LEU A 560 -22.65 -37.35 -55.92
C LEU A 560 -21.21 -37.88 -55.96
N LYS A 561 -20.89 -38.71 -56.95
CA LYS A 561 -19.53 -39.21 -57.13
C LYS A 561 -18.54 -38.06 -57.27
N SER A 562 -18.86 -37.01 -58.02
CA SER A 562 -17.99 -35.83 -58.19
C SER A 562 -17.80 -35.01 -56.91
N SER A 563 -18.84 -34.87 -56.07
CA SER A 563 -18.78 -34.19 -54.76
C SER A 563 -17.99 -34.98 -53.73
N LEU A 564 -18.00 -36.32 -53.81
CA LEU A 564 -17.28 -37.22 -52.91
C LEU A 564 -15.86 -37.56 -53.33
N THR A 565 -15.57 -37.58 -54.64
CA THR A 565 -14.26 -37.97 -55.15
C THR A 565 -13.20 -36.97 -54.71
N GLY A 566 -12.53 -37.30 -53.60
CA GLY A 566 -11.56 -36.41 -52.97
C GLY A 566 -11.81 -36.12 -51.50
N VAL A 567 -12.87 -36.63 -50.86
CA VAL A 567 -13.09 -36.44 -49.40
C VAL A 567 -11.89 -36.93 -48.59
N ASP A 568 -11.34 -38.12 -48.86
CA ASP A 568 -10.08 -38.60 -48.23
C ASP A 568 -8.91 -37.59 -48.41
N LYS A 569 -8.80 -37.00 -49.61
CA LYS A 569 -7.77 -35.99 -49.93
C LYS A 569 -8.05 -34.67 -49.22
N SER A 570 -9.31 -34.30 -49.02
CA SER A 570 -9.74 -33.13 -48.26
C SER A 570 -9.42 -33.30 -46.77
N ILE A 571 -9.71 -34.46 -46.18
CA ILE A 571 -9.36 -34.75 -44.78
C ILE A 571 -7.83 -34.69 -44.58
N ALA A 572 -7.07 -35.32 -45.48
CA ALA A 572 -5.60 -35.22 -45.48
C ALA A 572 -5.09 -33.78 -45.70
N ALA A 573 -5.77 -32.98 -46.53
CA ALA A 573 -5.45 -31.58 -46.76
C ALA A 573 -5.75 -30.72 -45.52
N MET A 574 -6.83 -30.95 -44.79
CA MET A 574 -7.12 -30.27 -43.51
C MET A 574 -6.05 -30.58 -42.48
N TYR A 575 -5.70 -31.85 -42.28
CA TYR A 575 -4.63 -32.23 -41.34
C TYR A 575 -3.31 -31.52 -41.68
N LYS A 576 -2.93 -31.55 -42.97
CA LYS A 576 -1.71 -30.88 -43.46
C LYS A 576 -1.78 -29.35 -43.39
N LYS A 577 -2.98 -28.76 -43.47
CA LYS A 577 -3.21 -27.30 -43.32
C LYS A 577 -3.13 -26.88 -41.86
N LEU A 578 -3.70 -27.68 -40.95
CA LEU A 578 -3.60 -27.50 -39.50
C LEU A 578 -2.13 -27.60 -39.04
N GLN A 579 -1.44 -28.69 -39.42
CA GLN A 579 -0.02 -28.90 -39.11
C GLN A 579 0.88 -27.76 -39.63
N LYS A 580 0.62 -27.23 -40.83
CA LYS A 580 1.44 -26.14 -41.41
C LYS A 580 1.19 -24.76 -40.81
N ASN A 581 0.05 -24.56 -40.17
CA ASN A 581 -0.35 -23.26 -39.63
C ASN A 581 0.07 -23.09 -38.17
N LEU A 582 0.18 -24.18 -37.42
CA LEU A 582 0.64 -24.18 -36.03
C LEU A 582 2.16 -24.01 -35.94
N THR A 583 2.61 -23.22 -34.97
CA THR A 583 4.01 -23.18 -34.52
C THR A 583 4.28 -24.18 -33.40
N CYS A 584 3.26 -24.56 -32.63
CA CYS A 584 3.35 -25.55 -31.55
C CYS A 584 2.77 -26.91 -31.98
N GLU A 585 3.65 -27.88 -32.28
CA GLU A 585 3.23 -29.23 -32.69
C GLU A 585 2.49 -30.01 -31.58
N GLU A 586 2.74 -29.71 -30.30
CA GLU A 586 2.09 -30.37 -29.15
C GLU A 586 0.56 -30.18 -29.13
N LEU A 587 0.05 -29.09 -29.73
CA LEU A 587 -1.38 -28.81 -29.81
C LEU A 587 -2.09 -29.61 -30.92
N LEU A 588 -1.34 -30.12 -31.92
CA LEU A 588 -1.89 -30.74 -33.11
C LEU A 588 -2.79 -31.96 -32.83
N PRO A 589 -2.45 -32.92 -31.94
CA PRO A 589 -3.32 -34.08 -31.67
C PRO A 589 -4.67 -33.66 -31.07
N SER A 590 -4.63 -32.78 -30.06
CA SER A 590 -5.83 -32.27 -29.37
C SER A 590 -6.75 -31.48 -30.32
N LEU A 591 -6.17 -30.59 -31.14
CA LEU A 591 -6.91 -29.85 -32.16
C LEU A 591 -7.48 -30.76 -33.24
N TRP A 592 -6.77 -31.82 -33.62
CA TRP A 592 -7.26 -32.79 -34.60
C TRP A 592 -8.40 -33.65 -34.06
N ASP A 593 -8.37 -34.05 -32.79
CA ASP A 593 -9.49 -34.76 -32.15
C ASP A 593 -10.71 -33.84 -31.96
N LYS A 594 -10.50 -32.57 -31.56
CA LYS A 594 -11.57 -31.55 -31.61
C LYS A 594 -12.14 -31.37 -33.03
N CYS A 595 -11.30 -31.41 -34.08
CA CYS A 595 -11.74 -31.33 -35.47
C CYS A 595 -12.63 -32.52 -35.87
N LYS A 596 -12.23 -33.76 -35.52
CA LYS A 596 -13.06 -34.96 -35.71
C LYS A 596 -14.39 -34.85 -34.98
N LEU A 597 -14.39 -34.35 -33.74
CA LEU A 597 -15.62 -34.16 -32.96
C LEU A 597 -16.52 -33.10 -33.58
N LEU A 598 -16.01 -31.98 -34.09
CA LEU A 598 -16.81 -30.97 -34.80
C LEU A 598 -17.41 -31.50 -36.10
N MET A 599 -16.64 -32.28 -36.88
CA MET A 599 -17.16 -32.98 -38.06
C MET A 599 -18.28 -33.99 -37.71
N LYS A 600 -18.30 -34.53 -36.49
CA LYS A 600 -19.40 -35.37 -35.98
C LYS A 600 -20.54 -34.56 -35.34
N CYS A 601 -20.27 -33.40 -34.72
CA CYS A 601 -21.30 -32.60 -34.05
C CYS A 601 -22.16 -31.75 -35.00
N ALA A 602 -21.70 -31.51 -36.23
CA ALA A 602 -22.54 -30.94 -37.31
C ALA A 602 -23.84 -31.76 -37.53
N GLU A 603 -23.81 -33.05 -37.16
CA GLU A 603 -24.95 -33.98 -37.14
C GLU A 603 -26.09 -33.57 -36.22
N LYS A 604 -25.89 -32.66 -35.24
CA LYS A 604 -26.86 -32.44 -34.15
C LYS A 604 -27.51 -31.08 -34.10
N GLU A 605 -26.89 -30.00 -34.57
CA GLU A 605 -27.50 -28.67 -34.46
C GLU A 605 -28.67 -28.45 -35.44
N HIS A 606 -28.63 -29.08 -36.62
CA HIS A 606 -29.78 -29.08 -37.54
C HIS A 606 -31.04 -29.78 -36.99
N TYR A 607 -30.92 -30.62 -35.95
CA TYR A 607 -32.08 -31.25 -35.30
C TYR A 607 -32.78 -30.39 -34.25
N LYS A 608 -32.21 -29.23 -33.87
CA LYS A 608 -32.78 -28.38 -32.82
C LYS A 608 -33.76 -27.31 -33.31
N ASN A 609 -33.99 -27.17 -34.62
CA ASN A 609 -34.99 -26.22 -35.12
C ASN A 609 -35.89 -26.75 -36.27
N PRO A 610 -36.71 -27.81 -36.05
CA PRO A 610 -37.73 -28.24 -37.02
C PRO A 610 -39.10 -27.53 -36.82
N GLY A 611 -39.23 -26.61 -35.87
CA GLY A 611 -40.53 -26.06 -35.46
C GLY A 611 -40.43 -24.70 -34.78
N GLY A 612 -40.35 -23.64 -35.59
CA GLY A 612 -40.28 -22.24 -35.12
C GLY A 612 -41.16 -21.26 -35.91
N LEU A 613 -42.09 -21.74 -36.74
CA LEU A 613 -43.05 -20.93 -37.50
C LEU A 613 -44.40 -21.66 -37.68
N SER A 614 -45.23 -21.65 -36.64
CA SER A 614 -46.72 -21.57 -36.70
C SER A 614 -47.31 -21.75 -35.30
N GLY A 615 -48.14 -20.80 -34.87
CA GLY A 615 -48.66 -20.69 -33.50
C GLY A 615 -48.65 -19.24 -33.04
#